data_AF-A0A7Z1KJS8-F1
#
_entry.id   AF-A0A7Z1KJS8-F1
#
_cell.length_a   1.000
_cell.length_b   1.000
_cell.length_c   1.000
_cell.angle_alpha   90.00
_cell.angle_beta   90.00
_cell.angle_gamma   90.00
#
_symmetry.space_group_name_H-M   'P 1'
#
loop_
_entity.id
_entity.type
_entity.pdbx_description
1 polymer ?
#
loop_
_entity_poly.entity_id
_entity_poly.type
_entity_poly.pdbx_seq_one_letter_code
_entity_poly.pdbx_strand_id
1 'polypeptide(L)'
;MNFRAFSIKRFLVISLIFNLPPLLAITKIGLLFLPLLFWINIPVLWTGVAKAMGEAHFKIEEFGALPQSVTAYVVVVSFWLLLAGLITVVTSKTKPE
;
A
#
# COMPACT_ATOMS: atom_id res chain seq x y z
N MET A 1 -17.18 1.44 -23.35
CA MET A 1 -16.34 2.30 -22.47
C MET A 1 -14.94 2.33 -23.06
N ASN A 2 -14.35 3.51 -23.28
CA ASN A 2 -13.02 3.66 -23.90
C ASN A 2 -11.96 2.85 -23.10
N PHE A 3 -11.02 2.19 -23.77
CA PHE A 3 -9.98 1.34 -23.13
C PHE A 3 -9.25 2.10 -22.03
N ARG A 4 -8.92 3.38 -22.26
CA ARG A 4 -8.31 4.26 -21.26
C ARG A 4 -9.19 4.45 -20.03
N ALA A 5 -10.49 4.70 -20.22
CA ALA A 5 -11.43 4.88 -19.11
C ALA A 5 -11.61 3.58 -18.30
N PHE A 6 -11.56 2.41 -18.96
CA PHE A 6 -11.58 1.12 -18.28
C PHE A 6 -10.33 0.88 -17.42
N SER A 7 -9.14 1.11 -17.97
CA SER A 7 -7.90 0.95 -17.22
C SER A 7 -7.78 1.93 -16.06
N ILE A 8 -8.20 3.20 -16.24
CA ILE A 8 -8.22 4.18 -15.15
C ILE A 8 -9.19 3.77 -14.04
N LYS A 9 -10.43 3.36 -14.38
CA LYS A 9 -11.39 2.89 -13.38
C LYS A 9 -10.83 1.70 -12.60
N ARG A 10 -10.22 0.74 -13.29
CA ARG A 10 -9.62 -0.44 -12.67
C ARG A 10 -8.46 -0.08 -11.75
N PHE A 11 -7.56 0.80 -12.20
CA PHE A 11 -6.47 1.32 -11.37
C PHE A 11 -7.01 1.95 -10.09
N LEU A 12 -7.97 2.86 -10.19
CA LEU A 12 -8.55 3.54 -9.03
C LEU A 12 -9.16 2.54 -8.02
N VAL A 13 -9.89 1.53 -8.51
CA VAL A 13 -10.47 0.48 -7.64
C VAL A 13 -9.38 -0.32 -6.94
N ILE A 14 -8.36 -0.79 -7.65
CA ILE A 14 -7.27 -1.58 -7.05
C ILE A 14 -6.47 -0.73 -6.07
N SER A 15 -6.15 0.51 -6.45
CA SER A 15 -5.47 1.48 -5.60
C SER A 15 -6.22 1.72 -4.30
N LEU A 16 -7.55 1.87 -4.36
CA LEU A 16 -8.37 2.05 -3.17
C LEU A 16 -8.33 0.81 -2.27
N ILE A 17 -8.49 -0.39 -2.83
CA ILE A 17 -8.45 -1.64 -2.06
C ILE A 17 -7.10 -1.81 -1.36
N PHE A 18 -5.99 -1.58 -2.07
CA PHE A 18 -4.65 -1.81 -1.54
C PHE A 18 -4.22 -0.73 -0.53
N ASN A 19 -4.71 0.50 -0.67
CA ASN A 19 -4.40 1.59 0.25
C ASN A 19 -5.41 1.72 1.39
N LEU A 20 -6.52 0.99 1.39
CA LEU A 20 -7.48 1.04 2.48
C LEU A 20 -6.83 0.67 3.83
N PRO A 21 -6.01 -0.40 3.97
CA PRO A 21 -5.37 -0.70 5.25
C PRO A 21 -4.40 0.39 5.73
N PRO A 22 -3.45 0.89 4.92
CA PRO A 22 -2.63 2.05 5.31
C PRO A 22 -3.43 3.28 5.74
N LEU A 23 -4.53 3.59 5.06
CA LEU A 23 -5.40 4.72 5.40
C LEU A 23 -6.14 4.50 6.73
N LEU A 24 -6.61 3.28 6.98
CA LEU A 24 -7.24 2.91 8.27
C LEU A 24 -6.23 2.86 9.42
N ALA A 25 -4.95 2.63 9.15
CA ALA A 25 -3.92 2.70 10.18
C ALA A 25 -3.71 4.12 10.72
N ILE A 26 -3.98 5.16 9.91
CA ILE A 26 -3.91 6.57 10.35
C ILE A 26 -4.93 6.84 11.47
N THR A 27 -6.12 6.22 11.38
CA THR A 27 -7.17 6.40 12.39
C THR A 27 -6.94 5.57 13.66
N LYS A 28 -5.83 4.83 13.74
CA LYS A 28 -5.48 3.86 14.81
C LYS A 28 -6.45 2.68 14.96
N ILE A 29 -7.62 2.71 14.32
CA ILE A 29 -8.57 1.58 14.26
C ILE A 29 -7.92 0.38 13.56
N GLY A 30 -7.07 0.62 12.56
CA GLY A 30 -6.34 -0.43 11.85
C GLY A 30 -5.40 -1.26 12.72
N LEU A 31 -4.95 -0.73 13.87
CA LEU A 31 -4.10 -1.46 14.82
C LEU A 31 -4.84 -2.58 15.55
N LEU A 32 -6.18 -2.54 15.58
CA LEU A 32 -7.01 -3.56 16.23
C LEU A 32 -7.17 -4.83 15.38
N PHE A 33 -6.76 -4.78 14.11
CA PHE A 33 -6.90 -5.89 13.17
C PHE A 33 -5.54 -6.36 12.69
N LEU A 34 -5.08 -7.48 13.23
CA LEU A 34 -3.79 -8.09 12.91
C LEU A 34 -3.53 -8.24 11.38
N PRO A 35 -4.52 -8.61 10.54
CA PRO A 35 -4.31 -8.65 9.09
C PRO A 35 -3.99 -7.29 8.45
N LEU A 36 -4.58 -6.19 8.95
CA LEU A 36 -4.29 -4.84 8.46
C LEU A 36 -2.87 -4.41 8.84
N LEU A 37 -2.43 -4.81 10.04
CA LEU A 37 -1.05 -4.62 10.50
C LEU A 37 -0.05 -5.33 9.60
N PHE A 38 -0.30 -6.60 9.24
CA PHE A 38 0.56 -7.29 8.28
C PHE A 38 0.56 -6.59 6.91
N TRP A 39 -0.60 -6.12 6.46
CA TRP A 39 -0.73 -5.46 5.16
C TRP A 39 0.12 -4.20 5.06
N ILE A 40 0.03 -3.29 6.03
CA ILE A 40 0.82 -2.05 6.02
C ILE A 40 2.33 -2.32 6.14
N ASN A 41 2.70 -3.48 6.70
CA ASN A 41 4.08 -3.92 6.87
C ASN A 41 4.70 -4.54 5.63
N ILE A 42 3.92 -5.04 4.65
CA ILE A 42 4.47 -5.65 3.43
C ILE A 42 5.50 -4.76 2.75
N PRO A 43 5.21 -3.48 2.41
CA PRO A 43 6.21 -2.60 1.77
C PRO A 43 7.49 -2.50 2.60
N VAL A 44 7.35 -2.42 3.92
CA VAL A 44 8.46 -2.24 4.84
C VAL A 44 9.35 -3.47 4.93
N LEU A 45 8.73 -4.65 5.10
CA LEU A 45 9.41 -5.92 5.21
C LEU A 45 10.10 -6.31 3.90
N TRP A 46 9.48 -6.00 2.76
CA TRP A 46 10.01 -6.35 1.45
C TRP A 46 11.13 -5.43 0.98
N THR A 47 11.02 -4.13 1.27
CA THR A 47 12.01 -3.14 0.81
C THR A 47 13.10 -2.84 1.82
N GLY A 48 12.90 -3.20 3.10
CA GLY A 48 13.79 -2.82 4.20
C GLY A 48 13.75 -1.33 4.54
N VAL A 49 12.80 -0.56 4.02
CA VAL A 49 12.79 0.91 4.11
C VAL A 49 12.68 1.43 5.54
N ALA A 50 12.05 0.70 6.47
CA ALA A 50 12.02 1.13 7.87
C ALA A 50 13.40 1.14 8.51
N LYS A 51 14.26 0.17 8.19
CA LYS A 51 15.64 0.16 8.68
C LYS A 51 16.44 1.33 8.10
N ALA A 52 16.20 1.66 6.83
CA ALA A 52 16.89 2.74 6.14
C ALA A 52 16.46 4.14 6.64
N MET A 53 15.17 4.33 6.94
CA MET A 53 14.64 5.60 7.44
C MET A 53 14.84 5.77 8.96
N GLY A 54 14.98 4.67 9.70
CA GLY A 54 15.23 4.68 11.14
C GLY A 54 13.99 4.98 11.99
N GLU A 55 14.22 4.99 13.30
CA GLU A 55 13.15 5.04 14.31
C GLU A 55 12.36 6.35 14.34
N ALA A 56 12.92 7.43 13.77
CA ALA A 56 12.21 8.70 13.61
C ALA A 56 10.98 8.58 12.68
N HIS A 57 10.98 7.59 11.79
CA HIS A 57 9.93 7.40 10.80
C HIS A 57 9.10 6.14 11.02
N PHE A 58 9.71 5.08 11.55
CA PHE A 58 9.07 3.80 11.82
C PHE A 58 9.41 3.29 13.20
N LYS A 59 8.40 2.98 14.00
CA LYS A 59 8.59 2.29 15.28
C LYS A 59 8.50 0.78 15.06
N ILE A 60 9.58 0.07 15.36
CA ILE A 60 9.62 -1.38 15.27
C ILE A 60 8.99 -1.95 16.54
N GLU A 61 7.93 -2.74 16.37
CA GLU A 61 7.24 -3.47 17.44
C GLU A 61 7.17 -4.97 17.09
N GLU A 62 6.61 -5.77 18.00
CA GLU A 62 6.52 -7.23 17.88
C GLU A 62 5.86 -7.71 16.57
N PHE A 63 4.87 -6.95 16.08
CA PHE A 63 4.12 -7.28 14.86
C PHE A 63 4.58 -6.50 13.62
N GLY A 64 5.73 -5.84 13.68
CA GLY A 64 6.35 -5.15 12.55
C GLY A 64 6.63 -3.67 12.81
N ALA A 65 6.92 -2.94 11.73
CA ALA A 65 7.23 -1.53 11.71
C ALA A 65 5.98 -0.67 11.51
N LEU A 66 5.63 0.14 12.51
CA LEU A 66 4.53 1.08 12.46
C LEU A 66 5.00 2.44 11.94
N PRO A 67 4.39 2.97 10.85
CA PRO A 67 4.69 4.33 10.38
C PRO A 67 4.32 5.36 11.45
N GLN A 68 5.25 6.28 11.75
CA GLN A 68 5.03 7.35 12.73
C GLN A 68 5.03 8.76 12.12
N SER A 69 5.46 8.86 10.87
CA SER A 69 5.60 10.14 10.16
C SER A 69 4.79 10.14 8.88
N VAL A 70 4.42 11.34 8.42
CA VAL A 70 3.76 11.53 7.11
C VAL A 70 4.61 10.90 5.99
N THR A 71 5.93 11.09 6.04
CA THR A 71 6.86 10.51 5.06
C THR A 71 6.78 8.99 5.02
N ALA A 72 6.71 8.32 6.18
CA ALA A 72 6.57 6.87 6.25
C ALA A 72 5.26 6.38 5.63
N TYR A 73 4.14 7.06 5.90
CA TYR A 73 2.86 6.76 5.25
C TYR A 73 2.92 6.97 3.73
N VAL A 74 3.53 8.06 3.26
CA VAL A 74 3.70 8.33 1.83
C VAL A 74 4.47 7.22 1.15
N VAL A 75 5.54 6.71 1.76
CA VAL A 75 6.31 5.58 1.23
C VAL A 75 5.45 4.33 1.09
N VAL A 76 4.72 3.96 2.15
CA VAL A 76 3.83 2.77 2.14
C VAL A 76 2.72 2.92 1.11
N VAL A 77 2.06 4.08 1.05
CA VAL A 77 0.98 4.36 0.08
C VAL A 77 1.52 4.32 -1.35
N SER A 78 2.68 4.92 -1.59
CA SER A 78 3.30 4.95 -2.92
C SER A 78 3.63 3.55 -3.42
N PHE A 79 4.13 2.67 -2.56
CA PHE A 79 4.35 1.26 -2.91
C PHE A 79 3.07 0.59 -3.41
N TRP A 80 1.96 0.75 -2.69
CA TRP A 80 0.68 0.14 -3.08
C TRP A 80 0.09 0.76 -4.35
N LEU A 81 0.28 2.06 -4.57
CA LEU A 81 -0.10 2.72 -5.82
C LEU A 81 0.71 2.18 -7.01
N LEU A 82 2.01 1.99 -6.85
CA LEU A 82 2.87 1.40 -7.89
C LEU A 82 2.41 -0.02 -8.21
N LEU A 83 2.16 -0.84 -7.19
CA LEU A 83 1.67 -2.21 -7.39
C LEU A 83 0.31 -2.25 -8.08
N ALA A 84 -0.62 -1.36 -7.70
CA ALA A 84 -1.91 -1.22 -8.36
C ALA A 84 -1.77 -0.84 -9.84
N GLY A 85 -0.81 0.03 -10.16
CA GLY A 85 -0.44 0.40 -11.52
C GLY A 85 0.08 -0.80 -12.32
N LEU A 86 1.03 -1.55 -11.75
CA LEU A 86 1.59 -2.76 -12.35
C LEU A 86 0.53 -3.81 -12.64
N ILE A 87 -0.33 -4.13 -11.67
CA ILE A 87 -1.43 -5.09 -11.83
C ILE A 87 -2.37 -4.61 -12.94
N THR A 88 -2.73 -3.33 -12.95
CA THR A 88 -3.61 -2.77 -13.97
C THR A 88 -3.01 -2.91 -15.36
N VAL A 89 -1.72 -2.62 -15.54
CA VAL A 89 -1.02 -2.74 -16.82
C VAL A 89 -0.97 -4.20 -17.28
N VAL A 90 -0.54 -5.11 -16.42
CA VAL A 90 -0.42 -6.54 -16.75
C VAL A 90 -1.78 -7.15 -17.11
N THR A 91 -2.82 -6.83 -16.33
CA THR A 91 -4.16 -7.39 -16.53
C THR A 91 -4.98 -6.71 -17.62
N SER A 92 -4.60 -5.51 -18.06
CA SER A 92 -5.23 -4.86 -19.22
C SER A 92 -4.71 -5.41 -20.54
N LYS A 93 -3.48 -5.95 -20.56
CA LYS A 93 -2.89 -6.61 -21.74
C LYS A 93 -3.42 -8.02 -22.00
N THR A 94 -3.99 -8.66 -20.98
CA THR A 94 -4.48 -10.06 -21.03
C THR A 94 -5.97 -10.19 -21.33
N LYS A 95 -6.67 -9.11 -21.73
CA LYS A 95 -8.01 -9.28 -22.31
C LYS A 95 -7.86 -10.02 -23.64
N PRO A 96 -8.35 -11.27 -23.77
CA PRO A 96 -8.53 -11.86 -25.09
C PRO A 96 -9.60 -11.01 -25.81
N GLU A 97 -9.38 -10.76 -27.09
CA GLU A 97 -10.42 -10.22 -27.98
C GLU A 97 -11.68 -11.11 -27.95
#